data_AF-A0AAV8V8P8-F1
#
_entry.id   AF-A0AAV8V8P8-F1
#
_cell.length_a   1.000
_cell.length_b   1.000
_cell.length_c   1.000
_cell.angle_alpha   90.00
_cell.angle_beta   90.00
_cell.angle_gamma   90.00
#
_symmetry.space_group_name_H-M   'P 1'
#
loop_
_entity.id
_entity.type
_entity.pdbx_description
1 polymer ?
#
loop_
_entity_poly.entity_id
_entity_poly.type
_entity_poly.pdbx_seq_one_letter_code
_entity_poly.pdbx_strand_id
1 'polypeptide(L)'
;MKTMDSKDKKLKEDNPQMAYKETILKVTEQTGIGKNTNKIIAEYNRTGQVMEPNLKKLRLSFKEKIDELDKNAIRRKMHEFYRNKELLTLDNVMQAVALYYLDETWINAGDVPEKIWMDTTIKSHRDAFLRDLSTGPANPSGKGKCLIVLHIGSSAGFVPGGLLCFESKKNTADYHDEMNGNTFLDWFKRVLPTLNDNCVIVMDNAPYHSVKMEKIPNTSWRKNEIIDWLPSKGKEIDNTMVKAELLRIVAIEKEKYNKYIIDERPKNRTKLCSDIHHIIEN
;
A
#
# COMPACT_ATOMS: atom_id res chain seq x y z
N MET A 1 21.77 -21.26 34.32
CA MET A 1 20.87 -20.13 34.58
C MET A 1 19.61 -20.68 35.25
N LYS A 2 19.38 -20.43 36.55
CA LYS A 2 18.16 -20.92 37.24
C LYS A 2 16.95 -20.16 36.68
N THR A 3 15.98 -20.86 36.12
CA THR A 3 14.77 -20.30 35.52
C THR A 3 13.90 -19.59 36.58
N MET A 4 13.09 -18.60 36.19
CA MET A 4 12.14 -17.93 37.11
C MET A 4 11.21 -18.94 37.81
N ASP A 5 10.90 -20.06 37.16
CA ASP A 5 10.10 -21.16 37.72
C ASP A 5 10.73 -21.78 39.00
N SER A 6 12.07 -21.78 39.10
CA SER A 6 12.81 -22.18 40.31
C SER A 6 12.76 -21.12 41.41
N LYS A 7 12.61 -19.83 41.05
CA LYS A 7 12.55 -18.71 42.00
C LYS A 7 11.13 -18.47 42.50
N ASP A 8 10.13 -18.62 41.64
CA ASP A 8 8.70 -18.53 41.97
C ASP A 8 8.31 -19.63 42.97
N LYS A 9 8.74 -20.89 42.73
CA LYS A 9 8.53 -22.00 43.67
C LYS A 9 9.17 -21.74 45.02
N LYS A 10 10.43 -21.29 45.03
CA LYS A 10 11.16 -20.97 46.26
C LYS A 10 10.51 -19.81 47.04
N LEU A 11 10.08 -18.73 46.37
CA LEU A 11 9.40 -17.61 47.02
C LEU A 11 8.06 -18.02 47.65
N LYS A 12 7.35 -18.97 47.03
CA LYS A 12 6.05 -19.46 47.50
C LYS A 12 6.20 -20.50 48.62
N GLU A 13 7.28 -21.28 48.61
CA GLU A 13 7.70 -22.12 49.74
C GLU A 13 8.08 -21.26 50.96
N ASP A 14 8.83 -20.18 50.74
CA ASP A 14 9.23 -19.25 51.81
C ASP A 14 8.06 -18.38 52.32
N ASN A 15 7.00 -18.17 51.52
CA ASN A 15 5.83 -17.36 51.89
C ASN A 15 4.50 -17.99 51.38
N PRO A 16 3.94 -18.99 52.09
CA PRO A 16 2.81 -19.78 51.60
C PRO A 16 1.50 -19.00 51.41
N GLN A 17 1.32 -17.91 52.17
CA GLN A 17 0.13 -17.05 52.16
C GLN A 17 0.17 -15.96 51.07
N MET A 18 1.30 -15.80 50.37
CA MET A 18 1.47 -14.74 49.37
C MET A 18 0.55 -14.95 48.16
N ALA A 19 -0.17 -13.89 47.79
CA ALA A 19 -0.99 -13.92 46.59
C ALA A 19 -0.11 -14.09 45.34
N TYR A 20 -0.49 -14.99 44.43
CA TYR A 20 0.27 -15.30 43.22
C TYR A 20 0.62 -14.05 42.37
N LYS A 21 -0.27 -13.05 42.38
CA LYS A 21 -0.04 -11.76 41.70
C LYS A 21 1.18 -11.02 42.26
N GLU A 22 1.36 -11.03 43.58
CA GLU A 22 2.48 -10.40 44.29
C GLU A 22 3.76 -11.20 44.12
N THR A 23 3.68 -12.53 44.11
CA THR A 23 4.85 -13.39 43.83
C THR A 23 5.46 -13.03 42.48
N ILE A 24 4.63 -12.91 41.43
CA ILE A 24 5.18 -12.59 40.12
C ILE A 24 5.69 -11.15 40.03
N LEU A 25 5.09 -10.18 40.75
CA LEU A 25 5.64 -8.82 40.81
C LEU A 25 7.05 -8.82 41.40
N LYS A 26 7.24 -9.47 42.56
CA LYS A 26 8.56 -9.60 43.20
C LYS A 26 9.57 -10.33 42.33
N VAL A 27 9.15 -11.38 41.63
CA VAL A 27 10.06 -12.15 40.76
C VAL A 27 10.37 -11.37 39.48
N THR A 28 9.44 -10.56 38.97
CA THR A 28 9.70 -9.60 37.88
C THR A 28 10.71 -8.53 38.32
N GLU A 29 10.57 -7.96 39.52
CA GLU A 29 11.51 -6.99 40.08
C GLU A 29 12.91 -7.58 40.29
N GLN A 30 13.01 -8.81 40.81
CA GLN A 30 14.30 -9.47 41.07
C GLN A 30 15.04 -9.95 39.83
N THR A 31 14.34 -10.13 38.71
CA THR A 31 14.93 -10.71 37.49
C THR A 31 14.96 -9.74 36.31
N GLY A 32 14.16 -8.68 36.35
CA GLY A 32 13.96 -7.75 35.23
C GLY A 32 13.19 -8.34 34.05
N ILE A 33 12.65 -9.56 34.17
CA ILE A 33 11.99 -10.28 33.06
C ILE A 33 10.47 -10.24 33.26
N GLY A 34 9.75 -9.70 32.29
CA GLY A 34 8.28 -9.59 32.33
C GLY A 34 7.54 -10.94 32.18
N LYS A 35 6.31 -11.00 32.71
CA LYS A 35 5.41 -12.17 32.67
C LYS A 35 5.28 -12.85 31.29
N ASN A 36 5.11 -12.05 30.23
CA ASN A 36 4.92 -12.58 28.88
C ASN A 36 6.23 -13.15 28.31
N THR A 37 7.36 -12.51 28.62
CA THR A 37 8.69 -12.98 28.23
C THR A 37 9.00 -14.35 28.84
N ASN A 38 8.58 -14.60 30.09
CA ASN A 38 8.69 -15.92 30.70
C ASN A 38 7.88 -16.99 30.01
N LYS A 39 6.64 -16.68 29.59
CA LYS A 39 5.82 -17.64 28.84
C LYS A 39 6.51 -18.03 27.53
N ILE A 40 7.08 -17.05 26.84
CA ILE A 40 7.85 -17.25 25.59
C ILE A 40 9.12 -18.08 25.85
N ILE A 41 9.87 -17.79 26.91
CA ILE A 41 11.07 -18.55 27.30
C ILE A 41 10.71 -19.98 27.71
N ALA A 42 9.62 -20.18 28.44
CA ALA A 42 9.15 -21.50 28.84
C ALA A 42 8.67 -22.33 27.63
N GLU A 43 8.00 -21.71 26.68
CA GLU A 43 7.60 -22.32 25.40
C GLU A 43 8.83 -22.74 24.58
N TYR A 44 9.82 -21.85 24.47
CA TYR A 44 11.09 -22.13 23.79
C TYR A 44 11.85 -23.28 24.45
N ASN A 45 11.99 -23.26 25.78
CA ASN A 45 12.69 -24.32 26.52
C ASN A 45 12.00 -25.69 26.40
N ARG A 46 10.67 -25.72 26.19
CA ARG A 46 9.89 -26.96 26.06
C ARG A 46 9.92 -27.52 24.64
N THR A 47 9.90 -26.67 23.63
CA THR A 47 9.64 -27.07 22.24
C THR A 47 10.81 -26.83 21.29
N GLY A 48 11.84 -26.10 21.73
CA GLY A 48 12.97 -25.68 20.91
C GLY A 48 12.65 -24.59 19.88
N GLN A 49 11.39 -24.12 19.81
CA GLN A 49 10.93 -23.08 18.88
C GLN A 49 9.96 -22.13 19.60
N VAL A 50 9.87 -20.89 19.14
CA VAL A 50 8.81 -19.95 19.56
C VAL A 50 7.85 -19.81 18.39
N MET A 51 6.59 -20.19 18.57
CA MET A 51 5.59 -20.02 17.53
C MET A 51 4.97 -18.63 17.58
N GLU A 52 4.90 -17.95 16.45
CA GLU A 52 4.14 -16.71 16.35
C GLU A 52 2.64 -16.99 16.57
N PRO A 53 1.94 -16.17 17.39
CA PRO A 53 0.51 -16.32 17.55
C PRO A 53 -0.20 -16.09 16.21
N ASN A 54 -1.07 -17.01 15.83
CA ASN A 54 -1.90 -16.90 14.62
C ASN A 54 -2.91 -15.74 14.76
N LEU A 55 -2.48 -14.53 14.42
CA LEU A 55 -3.34 -13.35 14.31
C LEU A 55 -4.11 -13.43 12.99
N LYS A 56 -5.42 -13.73 13.04
CA LYS A 56 -6.29 -13.59 11.86
C LYS A 56 -6.57 -12.12 11.59
N LYS A 57 -6.24 -11.65 10.39
CA LYS A 57 -6.60 -10.30 9.92
C LYS A 57 -8.12 -10.13 10.00
N LEU A 58 -8.60 -9.16 10.79
CA LEU A 58 -10.02 -8.85 10.88
C LEU A 58 -10.48 -8.35 9.51
N ARG A 59 -11.28 -9.14 8.78
CA ARG A 59 -11.92 -8.68 7.55
C ARG A 59 -13.18 -7.90 7.96
N LEU A 60 -13.12 -6.58 7.81
CA LEU A 60 -14.27 -5.71 7.99
C LEU A 60 -15.30 -5.98 6.88
N SER A 61 -16.58 -5.97 7.24
CA SER A 61 -17.69 -6.07 6.30
C SER A 61 -17.79 -4.80 5.46
N PHE A 62 -18.45 -4.87 4.30
CA PHE A 62 -18.65 -3.74 3.40
C PHE A 62 -19.25 -2.50 4.11
N LYS A 63 -20.23 -2.70 5.01
CA LYS A 63 -20.84 -1.62 5.79
C LYS A 63 -19.87 -0.92 6.75
N GLU A 64 -18.84 -1.62 7.21
CA GLU A 64 -17.82 -1.10 8.11
C GLU A 64 -16.68 -0.41 7.34
N LYS A 65 -16.52 -0.71 6.05
CA LYS A 65 -15.55 -0.05 5.16
C LYS A 65 -16.05 1.29 4.62
N ILE A 66 -17.36 1.45 4.48
CA ILE A 66 -17.98 2.69 3.99
C ILE A 66 -18.18 3.65 5.15
N ASP A 67 -17.56 4.83 5.07
CA ASP A 67 -17.69 5.86 6.10
C ASP A 67 -19.06 6.58 6.03
N GLU A 68 -19.39 7.42 7.01
CA GLU A 68 -20.67 8.16 6.98
C GLU A 68 -20.74 9.20 5.85
N LEU A 69 -19.61 9.69 5.35
CA LEU A 69 -19.59 10.63 4.23
C LEU A 69 -19.97 9.91 2.92
N ASP A 70 -19.41 8.72 2.69
CA ASP A 70 -19.72 7.84 1.57
C ASP A 70 -21.19 7.40 1.62
N LYS A 71 -21.69 6.99 2.80
CA LYS A 71 -23.12 6.68 2.98
C LYS A 71 -24.00 7.88 2.65
N ASN A 72 -23.59 9.09 3.00
CA ASN A 72 -24.32 10.32 2.68
C ASN A 72 -24.28 10.64 1.18
N ALA A 73 -23.17 10.38 0.49
CA ALA A 73 -23.08 10.50 -0.96
C ALA A 73 -24.02 9.51 -1.67
N ILE A 74 -24.02 8.24 -1.24
CA ILE A 74 -24.93 7.20 -1.73
C ILE A 74 -26.39 7.61 -1.48
N ARG A 75 -26.74 8.06 -0.27
CA ARG A 75 -28.09 8.57 0.05
C ARG A 75 -28.49 9.72 -0.86
N ARG A 76 -27.60 10.69 -1.11
CA ARG A 76 -27.91 11.82 -2.00
C ARG A 76 -28.24 11.35 -3.41
N LYS A 77 -27.45 10.42 -3.97
CA LYS A 77 -27.68 9.88 -5.31
C LYS A 77 -28.98 9.06 -5.35
N MET A 78 -29.22 8.24 -4.34
CA MET A 78 -30.45 7.47 -4.20
C MET A 78 -31.70 8.37 -4.09
N HIS A 79 -31.62 9.48 -3.34
CA HIS A 79 -32.68 10.48 -3.26
C HIS A 79 -32.90 11.22 -4.59
N GLU A 80 -31.85 11.42 -5.38
CA GLU A 80 -31.95 12.00 -6.73
C GLU A 80 -32.76 11.10 -7.66
N PHE A 81 -32.41 9.81 -7.75
CA PHE A 81 -33.18 8.82 -8.52
C PHE A 81 -34.63 8.73 -8.05
N TYR A 82 -34.86 8.72 -6.73
CA TYR A 82 -36.22 8.72 -6.18
C TYR A 82 -37.03 9.96 -6.59
N ARG A 83 -36.44 11.16 -6.53
CA ARG A 83 -37.10 12.41 -6.98
C ARG A 83 -37.42 12.38 -8.47
N ASN A 84 -36.55 11.78 -9.27
CA ASN A 84 -36.72 11.65 -10.72
C ASN A 84 -37.67 10.51 -11.11
N LYS A 85 -38.17 9.72 -10.13
CA LYS A 85 -38.99 8.50 -10.35
C LYS A 85 -38.31 7.43 -11.19
N GLU A 86 -36.98 7.38 -11.13
CA GLU A 86 -36.16 6.40 -11.83
C GLU A 86 -35.83 5.22 -10.90
N LEU A 87 -35.84 4.00 -11.44
CA LEU A 87 -35.45 2.81 -10.68
C LEU A 87 -33.94 2.81 -10.46
N LEU A 88 -33.53 2.44 -9.24
CA LEU A 88 -32.12 2.31 -8.88
C LEU A 88 -31.56 0.97 -9.41
N THR A 89 -31.34 0.89 -10.71
CA THR A 89 -30.66 -0.26 -11.35
C THR A 89 -29.16 -0.02 -11.45
N LEU A 90 -28.37 -1.09 -11.55
CA LEU A 90 -26.92 -0.97 -11.77
C LEU A 90 -26.62 -0.14 -13.01
N ASP A 91 -27.36 -0.36 -14.10
CA ASP A 91 -27.20 0.36 -15.37
C ASP A 91 -27.46 1.86 -15.20
N ASN A 92 -28.52 2.24 -14.47
CA ASN A 92 -28.83 3.65 -14.22
C ASN A 92 -27.77 4.32 -13.34
N VAL A 93 -27.23 3.59 -12.36
CA VAL A 93 -26.12 4.07 -11.52
C VAL A 93 -24.85 4.24 -12.35
N MET A 94 -24.52 3.27 -13.21
CA MET A 94 -23.36 3.33 -14.11
C MET A 94 -23.48 4.43 -15.16
N GLN A 95 -24.70 4.75 -15.63
CA GLN A 95 -24.93 5.91 -16.51
C GLN A 95 -24.83 7.25 -15.78
N ALA A 96 -25.21 7.29 -14.50
CA ALA A 96 -25.17 8.51 -13.71
C ALA A 96 -23.78 8.84 -13.12
N VAL A 97 -22.80 7.95 -13.29
CA VAL A 97 -21.43 8.09 -12.76
C VAL A 97 -20.44 7.99 -13.92
N ALA A 98 -19.62 9.03 -14.12
CA ALA A 98 -18.59 9.00 -15.16
C ALA A 98 -17.44 8.08 -14.75
N LEU A 99 -17.14 7.06 -15.55
CA LEU A 99 -16.00 6.16 -15.30
C LEU A 99 -14.78 6.59 -16.09
N TYR A 100 -13.65 6.72 -15.39
CA TYR A 100 -12.35 6.94 -15.99
C TYR A 100 -11.41 5.79 -15.62
N TYR A 101 -10.58 5.39 -16.58
CA TYR A 101 -9.57 4.35 -16.45
C TYR A 101 -8.21 4.98 -16.70
N LEU A 102 -7.24 4.70 -15.83
CA LEU A 102 -5.85 5.07 -16.05
C LEU A 102 -4.97 3.82 -15.98
N ASP A 103 -3.88 3.86 -16.72
CA ASP A 103 -2.86 2.81 -16.70
C ASP A 103 -1.50 3.39 -17.13
N GLU A 104 -0.43 2.72 -16.70
CA GLU A 104 0.93 2.99 -17.12
C GLU A 104 1.43 1.92 -18.11
N THR A 105 2.11 2.35 -19.17
CA THR A 105 2.83 1.47 -20.09
C THR A 105 4.26 1.95 -20.31
N TRP A 106 5.10 1.01 -20.73
CA TRP A 106 6.54 1.15 -20.85
C TRP A 106 6.96 0.72 -22.25
N ILE A 107 7.61 1.60 -23.00
CA ILE A 107 8.05 1.35 -24.38
C ILE A 107 9.58 1.42 -24.41
N ASN A 108 10.25 0.33 -24.81
CA ASN A 108 11.71 0.33 -24.79
C ASN A 108 12.28 1.03 -26.04
N ALA A 109 13.33 1.81 -25.85
CA ALA A 109 14.12 2.34 -26.95
C ALA A 109 14.83 1.17 -27.65
N GLY A 110 14.34 0.81 -28.83
CA GLY A 110 14.83 -0.33 -29.60
C GLY A 110 13.79 -1.43 -29.83
N ASP A 111 12.54 -1.28 -29.38
CA ASP A 111 11.46 -2.20 -29.76
C ASP A 111 11.38 -2.29 -31.29
N VAL A 112 11.79 -3.45 -31.81
CA VAL A 112 11.77 -3.78 -33.23
C VAL A 112 10.65 -4.80 -33.48
N PRO A 113 10.00 -4.77 -34.66
CA PRO A 113 9.03 -5.80 -35.02
C PRO A 113 9.66 -7.19 -34.90
N GLU A 114 8.92 -8.16 -34.37
CA GLU A 114 9.37 -9.56 -34.19
C GLU A 114 9.87 -10.20 -35.50
N LYS A 115 9.42 -9.68 -36.64
CA LYS A 115 9.85 -10.09 -37.99
C LYS A 115 10.54 -8.93 -38.69
N ILE A 116 11.86 -9.03 -38.81
CA ILE A 116 12.69 -8.15 -39.63
C ILE A 116 13.25 -8.99 -40.77
N TRP A 117 13.32 -8.44 -41.98
CA TRP A 117 14.08 -9.05 -43.07
C TRP A 117 15.56 -9.04 -42.70
N MET A 118 16.09 -10.20 -42.31
CA MET A 118 17.53 -10.40 -42.12
C MET A 118 18.11 -11.05 -43.38
N ASP A 119 19.16 -10.42 -43.91
CA ASP A 119 19.94 -11.01 -45.01
C ASP A 119 20.77 -12.19 -44.46
N THR A 120 20.39 -13.41 -44.82
CA THR A 120 21.08 -14.64 -44.40
C THR A 120 22.41 -14.87 -45.11
N THR A 121 22.74 -14.06 -46.13
CA THR A 121 23.99 -14.21 -46.89
C THR A 121 25.18 -13.55 -46.21
N ILE A 122 24.93 -12.62 -45.28
CA ILE A 122 25.95 -11.89 -44.53
C ILE A 122 26.24 -12.64 -43.22
N LYS A 123 27.44 -13.22 -43.08
CA LYS A 123 27.78 -14.07 -41.93
C LYS A 123 28.41 -13.34 -40.74
N SER A 124 28.87 -12.10 -40.93
CA SER A 124 29.46 -11.28 -39.87
C SER A 124 29.55 -9.81 -40.26
N HIS A 125 29.73 -8.91 -39.27
CA HIS A 125 30.02 -7.49 -39.52
C HIS A 125 31.24 -7.27 -40.42
N ARG A 126 32.27 -8.13 -40.29
CA ARG A 126 33.47 -8.05 -41.12
C ARG A 126 33.20 -8.44 -42.57
N ASP A 127 32.35 -9.44 -42.80
CA ASP A 127 31.93 -9.87 -44.13
C ASP A 127 31.05 -8.81 -44.80
N ALA A 128 30.19 -8.13 -44.04
CA ALA A 128 29.40 -6.99 -44.53
C ALA A 128 30.32 -5.83 -44.95
N PHE A 129 31.27 -5.45 -44.09
CA PHE A 129 32.23 -4.38 -44.35
C PHE A 129 33.11 -4.64 -45.58
N LEU A 130 33.60 -5.87 -45.76
CA LEU A 130 34.41 -6.25 -46.91
C LEU A 130 33.63 -6.26 -48.24
N ARG A 131 32.30 -6.27 -48.18
CA ARG A 131 31.41 -6.31 -49.35
C ARG A 131 30.66 -4.99 -49.58
N ASP A 132 30.98 -3.93 -48.82
CA ASP A 132 30.23 -2.66 -48.80
C ASP A 132 28.72 -2.85 -48.54
N LEU A 133 28.37 -3.85 -47.71
CA LEU A 133 27.00 -4.14 -47.29
C LEU A 133 26.78 -3.74 -45.82
N SER A 134 25.53 -3.45 -45.45
CA SER A 134 25.11 -3.23 -44.06
C SER A 134 24.55 -4.53 -43.48
N THR A 135 24.83 -4.80 -42.20
CA THR A 135 24.22 -5.92 -41.46
C THR A 135 22.75 -5.68 -41.08
N GLY A 136 22.16 -4.58 -41.53
CA GLY A 136 20.84 -4.15 -41.09
C GLY A 136 20.86 -3.51 -39.69
N PRO A 137 19.70 -3.12 -39.16
CA PRO A 137 19.58 -2.58 -37.81
C PRO A 137 20.13 -3.58 -36.79
N ALA A 138 21.01 -3.13 -35.90
CA ALA A 138 21.48 -3.98 -34.81
C ALA A 138 20.30 -4.32 -33.90
N ASN A 139 20.15 -5.60 -33.51
CA ASN A 139 19.29 -5.94 -32.39
C ASN A 139 19.75 -5.13 -31.16
N PRO A 140 18.84 -4.48 -30.41
CA PRO A 140 19.23 -3.70 -29.25
C PRO A 140 20.01 -4.58 -28.28
N SER A 141 21.30 -4.30 -28.10
CA SER A 141 22.16 -5.04 -27.18
C SER A 141 22.04 -4.42 -25.79
N GLY A 142 20.99 -4.76 -25.06
CA GLY A 142 20.79 -4.38 -23.66
C GLY A 142 19.43 -3.76 -23.36
N LYS A 143 19.13 -3.64 -22.06
CA LYS A 143 17.95 -2.91 -21.56
C LYS A 143 18.24 -1.41 -21.73
N GLY A 144 17.76 -0.85 -22.84
CA GLY A 144 17.92 0.56 -23.17
C GLY A 144 17.02 1.47 -22.34
N LYS A 145 17.10 2.77 -22.62
CA LYS A 145 16.16 3.75 -22.07
C LYS A 145 14.72 3.37 -22.44
N CYS A 146 13.78 3.68 -21.57
CA CYS A 146 12.37 3.38 -21.78
C CYS A 146 11.56 4.67 -21.78
N LEU A 147 10.51 4.72 -22.60
CA LEU A 147 9.50 5.76 -22.56
C LEU A 147 8.39 5.31 -21.61
N ILE A 148 8.16 6.11 -20.59
CA ILE A 148 7.14 5.92 -19.56
C ILE A 148 5.91 6.70 -20.01
N VAL A 149 4.78 6.01 -20.19
CA VAL A 149 3.54 6.60 -20.68
C VAL A 149 2.43 6.31 -19.69
N LEU A 150 1.83 7.35 -19.13
CA LEU A 150 0.63 7.29 -18.31
C LEU A 150 -0.47 8.11 -18.98
N HIS A 151 -1.66 7.53 -19.12
CA HIS A 151 -2.81 8.25 -19.63
C HIS A 151 -4.08 7.84 -18.89
N ILE A 152 -5.04 8.78 -18.81
CA ILE A 152 -6.41 8.53 -18.36
C ILE A 152 -7.42 8.72 -19.50
N GLY A 153 -8.42 7.86 -19.57
CA GLY A 153 -9.49 7.90 -20.56
C GLY A 153 -10.83 7.42 -20.01
N SER A 154 -11.88 7.60 -20.78
CA SER A 154 -13.23 7.12 -20.50
C SER A 154 -13.82 6.46 -21.74
N SER A 155 -15.09 6.05 -21.71
CA SER A 155 -15.81 5.58 -22.90
C SER A 155 -15.87 6.63 -24.03
N ALA A 156 -15.72 7.92 -23.70
CA ALA A 156 -15.64 9.01 -24.69
C ALA A 156 -14.24 9.19 -25.31
N GLY A 157 -13.25 8.41 -24.87
CA GLY A 157 -11.85 8.50 -25.29
C GLY A 157 -10.93 9.11 -24.25
N PHE A 158 -9.72 9.45 -24.69
CA PHE A 158 -8.66 9.99 -23.83
C PHE A 158 -8.95 11.43 -23.39
N VAL A 159 -8.62 11.73 -22.13
CA VAL A 159 -8.82 13.06 -21.55
C VAL A 159 -7.77 14.04 -22.11
N PRO A 160 -8.16 15.16 -22.75
CA PRO A 160 -7.21 16.16 -23.20
C PRO A 160 -6.34 16.68 -22.05
N GLY A 161 -5.02 16.67 -22.22
CA GLY A 161 -4.06 17.03 -21.17
C GLY A 161 -3.82 15.94 -20.12
N GLY A 162 -4.40 14.75 -20.29
CA GLY A 162 -4.23 13.60 -19.41
C GLY A 162 -2.96 12.78 -19.65
N LEU A 163 -2.24 13.02 -20.75
CA LEU A 163 -0.99 12.31 -21.07
C LEU A 163 0.18 12.80 -20.19
N LEU A 164 0.83 11.88 -19.51
CA LEU A 164 2.18 12.04 -18.98
C LEU A 164 3.11 11.10 -19.75
N CYS A 165 4.14 11.66 -20.36
CA CYS A 165 5.09 10.91 -21.17
C CYS A 165 6.49 11.44 -20.92
N PHE A 166 7.42 10.59 -20.49
CA PHE A 166 8.82 10.98 -20.25
C PHE A 166 9.79 9.82 -20.41
N GLU A 167 11.03 10.14 -20.79
CA GLU A 167 12.10 9.15 -20.98
C GLU A 167 12.73 8.78 -19.63
N SER A 168 13.10 7.50 -19.48
CA SER A 168 13.78 7.02 -18.30
C SER A 168 15.21 7.60 -18.22
N LYS A 169 15.58 8.11 -17.05
CA LYS A 169 16.88 8.74 -16.78
C LYS A 169 18.00 7.71 -16.62
N LYS A 170 17.68 6.55 -16.05
CA LYS A 170 18.65 5.48 -15.83
C LYS A 170 18.50 4.41 -16.92
N ASN A 171 19.63 3.84 -17.31
CA ASN A 171 19.70 2.65 -18.16
C ASN A 171 19.53 1.37 -17.31
N THR A 172 18.60 1.40 -16.35
CA THR A 172 18.38 0.33 -15.36
C THR A 172 17.02 -0.31 -15.57
N ALA A 173 16.96 -1.63 -15.39
CA ALA A 173 15.75 -2.44 -15.52
C ALA A 173 14.69 -2.19 -14.43
N ASP A 174 15.07 -1.47 -13.37
CA ASP A 174 14.19 -1.19 -12.24
C ASP A 174 13.50 0.17 -12.48
N TYR A 175 12.38 0.10 -13.18
CA TYR A 175 11.60 1.25 -13.63
C TYR A 175 10.77 1.88 -12.50
N HIS A 176 10.62 1.17 -11.38
CA HIS A 176 9.87 1.63 -10.20
C HIS A 176 10.53 2.82 -9.48
N ASP A 177 11.81 3.09 -9.75
CA ASP A 177 12.51 4.28 -9.24
C ASP A 177 11.99 5.58 -9.89
N GLU A 178 11.55 5.50 -11.16
CA GLU A 178 11.27 6.69 -11.98
C GLU A 178 9.79 7.10 -11.95
N MET A 179 8.89 6.12 -12.10
CA MET A 179 7.47 6.31 -11.81
C MET A 179 7.22 6.08 -10.32
N ASN A 180 7.17 7.16 -9.57
CA ASN A 180 7.00 7.15 -8.12
C ASN A 180 5.78 7.95 -7.67
N GLY A 181 5.47 7.84 -6.38
CA GLY A 181 4.29 8.48 -5.79
C GLY A 181 4.23 10.00 -5.96
N ASN A 182 5.37 10.71 -6.00
CA ASN A 182 5.37 12.15 -6.22
C ASN A 182 5.05 12.49 -7.68
N THR A 183 5.70 11.80 -8.63
CA THR A 183 5.44 11.98 -10.07
C THR A 183 3.98 11.71 -10.40
N PHE A 184 3.44 10.58 -9.92
CA PHE A 184 2.03 10.24 -10.08
C PHE A 184 1.12 11.31 -9.47
N LEU A 185 1.40 11.72 -8.23
CA LEU A 185 0.56 12.68 -7.52
C LEU A 185 0.53 14.06 -8.18
N ASP A 186 1.65 14.54 -8.69
CA ASP A 186 1.72 15.83 -9.38
C ASP A 186 0.98 15.79 -10.71
N TRP A 187 1.07 14.68 -11.45
CA TRP A 187 0.22 14.46 -12.61
C TRP A 187 -1.26 14.39 -12.23
N PHE A 188 -1.60 13.63 -11.20
CA PHE A 188 -2.97 13.41 -10.76
C PHE A 188 -3.65 14.72 -10.37
N LYS A 189 -2.95 15.62 -9.67
CA LYS A 189 -3.44 16.99 -9.36
C LYS A 189 -3.78 17.80 -10.59
N ARG A 190 -3.02 17.65 -11.69
CA ARG A 190 -3.25 18.41 -12.92
C ARG A 190 -4.43 17.87 -13.70
N VAL A 191 -4.62 16.55 -13.72
CA VAL A 191 -5.70 15.92 -14.50
C VAL A 191 -7.03 15.94 -13.77
N LEU A 192 -7.04 15.85 -12.44
CA LEU A 192 -8.27 15.77 -11.65
C LEU A 192 -9.28 16.90 -11.95
N PRO A 193 -8.89 18.18 -12.11
CA PRO A 193 -9.81 19.26 -12.48
C PRO A 193 -10.46 19.12 -13.86
N THR A 194 -9.84 18.37 -14.77
CA THR A 194 -10.34 18.16 -16.14
C THR A 194 -11.41 17.08 -16.24
N LEU A 195 -11.56 16.26 -15.19
CA LEU A 195 -12.53 15.17 -15.15
C LEU A 195 -13.93 15.68 -14.78
N ASN A 196 -14.96 14.94 -15.19
CA ASN A 196 -16.33 15.22 -14.82
C ASN A 196 -16.54 15.12 -13.30
N ASP A 197 -17.42 15.94 -12.78
CA ASP A 197 -17.98 15.77 -11.45
C ASP A 197 -18.76 14.44 -11.34
N ASN A 198 -18.85 13.88 -10.13
CA ASN A 198 -19.44 12.57 -9.81
C ASN A 198 -18.77 11.43 -10.58
N CYS A 199 -17.44 11.47 -10.74
CA CYS A 199 -16.71 10.44 -11.46
C CYS A 199 -16.05 9.40 -10.54
N VAL A 200 -15.88 8.20 -11.06
CA VAL A 200 -15.08 7.13 -10.47
C VAL A 200 -13.84 6.92 -11.32
N ILE A 201 -12.67 6.92 -10.68
CA ILE A 201 -11.39 6.68 -11.33
C ILE A 201 -10.92 5.29 -10.94
N VAL A 202 -10.72 4.46 -11.95
CA VAL A 202 -10.34 3.06 -11.86
C VAL A 202 -8.86 2.94 -12.23
N MET A 203 -8.08 2.34 -11.33
CA MET A 203 -6.65 2.09 -11.50
C MET A 203 -6.23 0.76 -10.87
N ASP A 204 -5.04 0.29 -11.21
CA ASP A 204 -4.44 -0.89 -10.58
C ASP A 204 -3.97 -0.57 -9.14
N ASN A 205 -3.42 -1.57 -8.44
CA ASN A 205 -2.93 -1.39 -7.07
C ASN A 205 -1.40 -1.29 -7.02
N ALA A 206 -0.81 -0.47 -7.88
CA ALA A 206 0.62 -0.19 -7.81
C ALA A 206 0.97 0.57 -6.51
N PRO A 207 2.10 0.26 -5.85
CA PRO A 207 2.48 0.87 -4.56
C PRO A 207 2.52 2.41 -4.58
N TYR A 208 2.81 3.01 -5.73
CA TYR A 208 2.88 4.47 -5.91
C TYR A 208 1.50 5.15 -6.05
N HIS A 209 0.40 4.41 -6.26
CA HIS A 209 -0.95 4.96 -6.13
C HIS A 209 -1.37 5.08 -4.66
N SER A 210 -0.85 4.19 -3.82
CA SER A 210 -1.17 4.04 -2.41
C SER A 210 -0.36 4.96 -1.46
N VAL A 211 0.02 6.16 -1.90
CA VAL A 211 0.80 7.08 -1.05
C VAL A 211 -0.03 7.57 0.14
N LYS A 212 0.44 7.30 1.35
CA LYS A 212 -0.19 7.74 2.60
C LYS A 212 0.08 9.22 2.87
N MET A 213 -0.93 9.92 3.40
CA MET A 213 -0.84 11.32 3.84
C MET A 213 0.24 11.51 4.91
N GLU A 214 0.37 10.53 5.80
CA GLU A 214 1.42 10.48 6.79
C GLU A 214 1.93 9.06 6.94
N LYS A 215 3.18 8.93 7.38
CA LYS A 215 3.72 7.62 7.71
C LYS A 215 3.17 7.20 9.08
N ILE A 216 2.54 6.04 9.11
CA ILE A 216 2.06 5.43 10.35
C ILE A 216 3.16 4.50 10.88
N PRO A 217 3.47 4.54 12.19
CA PRO A 217 4.46 3.66 12.75
C PRO A 217 4.13 2.18 12.53
N ASN A 218 5.16 1.40 12.22
CA ASN A 218 5.05 -0.04 12.00
C ASN A 218 6.18 -0.79 12.73
N THR A 219 6.29 -2.10 12.54
CA THR A 219 7.28 -2.93 13.24
C THR A 219 8.73 -2.56 12.92
N SER A 220 9.02 -1.85 11.82
CA SER A 220 10.37 -1.39 11.49
C SER A 220 10.77 -0.08 12.20
N TRP A 221 9.81 0.71 12.69
CA TRP A 221 10.08 1.99 13.36
C TRP A 221 10.84 1.82 14.67
N ARG A 222 11.70 2.78 15.02
CA ARG A 222 12.38 2.80 16.32
C ARG A 222 11.37 3.12 17.42
N LYS A 223 11.61 2.61 18.63
CA LYS A 223 10.73 2.84 19.79
C LYS A 223 10.48 4.34 20.01
N ASN A 224 11.54 5.15 19.94
CA ASN A 224 11.46 6.59 20.17
C ASN A 224 10.59 7.29 19.11
N GLU A 225 10.67 6.88 17.85
CA GLU A 225 9.83 7.47 16.79
C GLU A 225 8.33 7.17 17.02
N ILE A 226 8.01 6.01 17.60
CA ILE A 226 6.63 5.67 17.98
C ILE A 226 6.17 6.52 19.19
N ILE A 227 7.08 6.74 20.14
CA ILE A 227 6.88 7.61 21.31
C ILE A 227 6.68 9.07 20.90
N ASP A 228 7.29 9.53 19.81
CA ASP A 228 7.07 10.89 19.30
C ASP A 228 5.73 10.98 18.54
N TRP A 229 5.38 9.93 17.78
CA TRP A 229 4.16 9.92 16.97
C TRP A 229 2.89 9.89 17.82
N LEU A 230 2.79 9.04 18.85
CA LEU A 230 1.56 8.87 19.64
C LEU A 230 1.09 10.17 20.36
N PRO A 231 1.94 10.89 21.10
CA PRO A 231 1.60 12.19 21.70
C PRO A 231 1.28 13.25 20.67
N SER A 232 1.93 13.24 19.50
CA SER A 232 1.57 14.15 18.40
C SER A 232 0.11 13.97 17.93
N LYS A 233 -0.48 12.80 18.19
CA LYS A 233 -1.89 12.47 17.94
C LYS A 233 -2.80 12.67 19.16
N GLY A 234 -2.29 13.31 20.22
CA GLY A 234 -3.02 13.55 21.46
C GLY A 234 -3.21 12.29 22.31
N LYS A 235 -2.34 11.29 22.18
CA LYS A 235 -2.36 10.09 23.01
C LYS A 235 -1.36 10.17 24.14
N GLU A 236 -1.87 10.01 25.36
CA GLU A 236 -1.03 9.80 26.52
C GLU A 236 -0.41 8.41 26.45
N ILE A 237 0.91 8.37 26.65
CA ILE A 237 1.70 7.14 26.64
C ILE A 237 2.48 7.05 27.93
N ASP A 238 2.66 5.83 28.42
CA ASP A 238 3.59 5.55 29.49
C ASP A 238 4.98 5.26 28.87
N ASN A 239 5.98 6.07 29.23
CA ASN A 239 7.34 5.96 28.70
C ASN A 239 8.03 4.63 29.04
N THR A 240 7.51 3.88 30.03
CA THR A 240 8.01 2.55 30.39
C THR A 240 7.54 1.45 29.42
N MET A 241 6.51 1.72 28.62
CA MET A 241 5.94 0.76 27.67
C MET A 241 6.97 0.21 26.69
N VAL A 242 6.88 -1.08 26.37
CA VAL A 242 7.73 -1.70 25.35
C VAL A 242 7.19 -1.40 23.95
N LYS A 243 8.04 -1.52 22.92
CA LYS A 243 7.66 -1.25 21.51
C LYS A 243 6.40 -1.99 21.07
N ALA A 244 6.22 -3.24 21.52
CA ALA A 244 5.03 -4.04 21.20
C ALA A 244 3.74 -3.51 21.85
N GLU A 245 3.81 -2.84 23.00
CA GLU A 245 2.67 -2.18 23.65
C GLU A 245 2.31 -0.90 22.90
N LEU A 246 3.31 -0.08 22.56
CA LEU A 246 3.11 1.12 21.76
C LEU A 246 2.50 0.80 20.39
N LEU A 247 2.96 -0.25 19.71
CA LEU A 247 2.38 -0.69 18.43
C LEU A 247 0.93 -1.19 18.55
N ARG A 248 0.51 -1.70 19.72
CA ARG A 248 -0.90 -2.03 19.96
C ARG A 248 -1.77 -0.79 20.03
N ILE A 249 -1.27 0.29 20.65
CA ILE A 249 -1.96 1.59 20.66
C ILE A 249 -2.04 2.15 19.24
N VAL A 250 -0.92 2.11 18.49
CA VAL A 250 -0.90 2.51 17.07
C VAL A 250 -1.90 1.70 16.26
N ALA A 251 -2.04 0.39 16.49
CA ALA A 251 -2.99 -0.46 15.76
C ALA A 251 -4.47 -0.09 15.99
N ILE A 252 -4.80 0.48 17.15
CA ILE A 252 -6.15 0.99 17.45
C ILE A 252 -6.40 2.33 16.74
N GLU A 253 -5.37 3.17 16.66
CA GLU A 253 -5.49 4.53 16.14
C GLU A 253 -5.24 4.64 14.65
N LYS A 254 -4.50 3.70 14.05
CA LYS A 254 -4.00 3.79 12.68
C LYS A 254 -5.10 4.08 11.68
N GLU A 255 -6.29 3.50 11.81
CA GLU A 255 -7.36 3.65 10.82
C GLU A 255 -7.81 5.11 10.67
N LYS A 256 -7.73 5.92 11.74
CA LYS A 256 -8.05 7.36 11.68
C LYS A 256 -7.05 8.15 10.82
N TYR A 257 -5.83 7.66 10.73
CA TYR A 257 -4.70 8.29 10.05
C TYR A 257 -4.32 7.55 8.76
N ASN A 258 -5.00 6.45 8.45
CA ASN A 258 -4.71 5.54 7.33
C ASN A 258 -5.20 6.10 5.98
N LYS A 259 -5.04 7.41 5.79
CA LYS A 259 -5.59 8.17 4.67
C LYS A 259 -4.60 8.21 3.52
N TYR A 260 -5.10 8.01 2.30
CA TYR A 260 -4.30 8.16 1.09
C TYR A 260 -4.37 9.60 0.59
N ILE A 261 -3.27 10.08 0.02
CA ILE A 261 -3.19 11.46 -0.49
C ILE A 261 -4.21 11.68 -1.62
N ILE A 262 -4.46 10.64 -2.41
CA ILE A 262 -5.40 10.68 -3.54
C ILE A 262 -6.86 10.81 -3.09
N ASP A 263 -7.23 10.24 -1.93
CA ASP A 263 -8.60 10.24 -1.42
C ASP A 263 -8.98 11.53 -0.67
N GLU A 264 -8.02 12.16 0.01
CA GLU A 264 -8.29 13.34 0.84
C GLU A 264 -8.29 14.66 0.06
N ARG A 265 -7.82 14.67 -1.20
CA ARG A 265 -7.76 15.88 -2.04
C ARG A 265 -9.02 16.23 -2.81
N PRO A 266 -9.92 15.31 -3.23
CA PRO A 266 -11.22 15.68 -3.78
C PRO A 266 -12.22 16.24 -2.73
N LYS A 267 -11.75 16.98 -1.70
CA LYS A 267 -12.59 17.63 -0.67
C LYS A 267 -13.62 18.63 -1.23
N ASN A 268 -13.48 19.05 -2.49
CA ASN A 268 -14.62 19.52 -3.28
C ASN A 268 -15.31 18.31 -3.93
N ARG A 269 -16.19 17.75 -3.09
CA ARG A 269 -17.00 16.54 -3.15
C ARG A 269 -17.57 16.19 -4.52
N THR A 270 -16.85 15.43 -5.33
CA THR A 270 -17.49 14.74 -6.45
C THR A 270 -16.73 13.57 -7.09
N LYS A 271 -15.54 13.17 -6.64
CA LYS A 271 -14.71 12.21 -7.40
C LYS A 271 -14.18 11.12 -6.46
N LEU A 272 -14.46 9.86 -6.79
CA LEU A 272 -14.05 8.68 -6.00
C LEU A 272 -12.94 7.93 -6.74
N CYS A 273 -11.83 7.63 -6.07
CA CYS A 273 -10.82 6.72 -6.59
C CYS A 273 -11.12 5.31 -6.05
N SER A 274 -11.10 4.31 -6.91
CA SER A 274 -11.34 2.93 -6.50
C SER A 274 -10.38 1.99 -7.22
N ASP A 275 -9.59 1.25 -6.44
CA ASP A 275 -8.75 0.19 -6.96
C ASP A 275 -9.60 -0.96 -7.50
N ILE A 276 -9.19 -1.54 -8.64
CA ILE A 276 -9.92 -2.64 -9.29
C ILE A 276 -10.15 -3.83 -8.35
N HIS A 277 -9.22 -4.12 -7.43
CA HIS A 277 -9.38 -5.20 -6.45
C HIS A 277 -10.53 -4.98 -5.45
N HIS A 278 -10.92 -3.72 -5.19
CA HIS A 278 -12.08 -3.42 -4.37
C HIS A 278 -13.42 -3.57 -5.11
N ILE A 279 -13.39 -3.60 -6.45
CA ILE A 279 -14.58 -3.67 -7.30
C ILE A 279 -14.91 -5.13 -7.69
N ILE A 280 -13.91 -6.00 -7.82
CA ILE A 280 -14.07 -7.34 -8.40
C ILE A 280 -14.35 -8.47 -7.36
N GLU A 281 -14.19 -8.24 -6.05
CA GLU A 281 -14.55 -9.24 -5.02
C GLU A 281 -15.99 -9.09 -4.50
N ASN A 282 -16.99 -9.18 -5.39
CA ASN A 282 -18.40 -9.43 -5.03
C ASN A 282 -18.95 -10.63 -5.80
#